data_AF-A0A424T511-F1
#
_entry.id   AF-A0A424T511-F1
#
_cell.length_a   1.000
_cell.length_b   1.000
_cell.length_c   1.000
_cell.angle_alpha   90.00
_cell.angle_beta   90.00
_cell.angle_gamma   90.00
#
_symmetry.space_group_name_H-M   'P 1'
#
loop_
_entity.id
_entity.type
_entity.pdbx_description
1 polymer ?
#
loop_
_entity_poly.entity_id
_entity_poly.type
_entity_poly.pdbx_seq_one_letter_code
_entity_poly.pdbx_strand_id
1 'polypeptide(L)'
;MFAFSFTAFRPFGLVAPTLAFCCGLWLAAAAQADTGSGLNAALKAQFGPLEWRDEHRFPTQCDPLPAHQPAPLDAAKLDGLTSGVAAFITVEGTVAGIFEGQRRWFINFGDDYRSDFTVSLQDQALRMVKRLWPIPDNWVGQRVRVQGFADLWNGVLIEWDFPAQLCFIEPVPYKL
;
A
#
# COMPACT_ATOMS: atom_id res chain seq x y z
N MET A 1 33.30 -75.88 -8.52
CA MET A 1 33.61 -75.43 -9.88
C MET A 1 34.79 -74.46 -9.80
N PHE A 2 35.70 -74.54 -10.77
CA PHE A 2 37.13 -74.24 -10.70
C PHE A 2 37.56 -72.79 -10.37
N ALA A 3 38.73 -72.71 -9.73
CA ALA A 3 39.62 -71.56 -9.66
C ALA A 3 40.13 -71.15 -11.07
N PHE A 4 40.63 -69.92 -11.22
CA PHE A 4 42.01 -69.62 -11.65
C PHE A 4 42.20 -68.10 -11.81
N SER A 5 43.24 -67.60 -11.16
CA SER A 5 43.93 -66.33 -11.46
C SER A 5 44.65 -66.45 -12.80
N PHE A 6 44.90 -65.36 -13.55
CA PHE A 6 46.21 -65.08 -14.19
C PHE A 6 46.21 -63.80 -15.06
N THR A 7 47.22 -62.96 -14.76
CA THR A 7 48.07 -62.10 -15.63
C THR A 7 47.54 -60.94 -16.48
N ALA A 8 48.20 -59.81 -16.18
CA ALA A 8 48.64 -58.70 -17.02
C ALA A 8 48.63 -58.85 -18.55
N PHE A 9 48.21 -57.77 -19.22
CA PHE A 9 48.76 -57.36 -20.52
C PHE A 9 48.66 -55.82 -20.69
N ARG A 10 49.81 -55.13 -20.66
CA ARG A 10 50.12 -53.92 -21.44
C ARG A 10 51.18 -54.39 -22.46
N PRO A 11 51.35 -53.84 -23.69
CA PRO A 11 51.47 -52.39 -23.96
C PRO A 11 51.05 -51.93 -25.39
N PHE A 12 51.33 -50.64 -25.70
CA PHE A 12 51.32 -49.95 -27.01
C PHE A 12 49.93 -49.69 -27.64
N GLY A 13 49.62 -48.53 -28.22
CA GLY A 13 50.43 -47.35 -28.56
C GLY A 13 49.50 -46.20 -29.00
N LEU A 14 50.10 -45.03 -29.15
CA LEU A 14 49.52 -43.75 -29.55
C LEU A 14 48.55 -43.83 -30.75
N VAL A 15 47.34 -43.27 -30.60
CA VAL A 15 46.69 -42.46 -31.65
C VAL A 15 45.86 -41.40 -30.95
N ALA A 16 46.20 -40.13 -31.15
CA ALA A 16 45.30 -39.01 -30.86
C ALA A 16 44.27 -38.89 -31.99
N PRO A 17 42.99 -38.65 -31.68
CA PRO A 17 42.11 -37.95 -32.59
C PRO A 17 41.63 -36.65 -31.92
N THR A 18 42.22 -35.57 -32.41
CA THR A 18 41.52 -34.38 -32.92
C THR A 18 40.14 -34.10 -32.34
N LEU A 19 40.08 -33.04 -31.52
CA LEU A 19 38.86 -32.36 -31.07
C LEU A 19 37.97 -31.99 -32.27
N ALA A 20 36.85 -32.71 -32.42
CA ALA A 20 35.72 -32.25 -33.22
C ALA A 20 34.83 -31.39 -32.32
N PHE A 21 34.94 -30.09 -32.54
CA PHE A 21 34.12 -29.04 -31.94
C PHE A 21 32.65 -29.24 -32.36
N CYS A 22 31.83 -29.89 -31.54
CA CYS A 22 30.38 -29.82 -31.67
C CYS A 22 29.92 -28.51 -31.02
N CYS A 23 29.42 -27.59 -31.85
CA CYS A 23 28.63 -26.43 -31.44
C CYS A 23 27.39 -26.88 -30.65
N GLY A 24 27.55 -27.06 -29.34
CA GLY A 24 26.47 -27.06 -28.38
C GLY A 24 26.27 -25.63 -27.90
N LEU A 25 25.20 -25.00 -28.38
CA LEU A 25 24.70 -23.71 -27.92
C LEU A 25 24.45 -23.78 -26.40
N TRP A 26 25.39 -23.31 -25.59
CA TRP A 26 25.15 -22.97 -24.19
C TRP A 26 25.14 -21.44 -24.09
N LEU A 27 23.96 -20.85 -24.31
CA LEU A 27 23.68 -19.54 -23.73
C LEU A 27 23.65 -19.73 -22.21
N ALA A 28 24.82 -19.65 -21.59
CA ALA A 28 24.92 -19.35 -20.17
C ALA A 28 24.52 -17.88 -20.00
N ALA A 29 23.22 -17.60 -20.02
CA ALA A 29 22.70 -16.41 -19.37
C ALA A 29 22.91 -16.64 -17.88
N ALA A 30 24.10 -16.30 -17.39
CA ALA A 30 24.28 -16.06 -15.98
C ALA A 30 23.31 -14.92 -15.65
N ALA A 31 22.18 -15.24 -15.03
CA ALA A 31 21.41 -14.24 -14.33
C ALA A 31 22.34 -13.72 -13.24
N GLN A 32 23.02 -12.59 -13.49
CA GLN A 32 23.65 -11.83 -12.43
C GLN A 32 22.52 -11.48 -11.46
N ALA A 33 22.45 -12.22 -10.36
CA ALA A 33 21.66 -11.80 -9.23
C ALA A 33 22.30 -10.49 -8.77
N ASP A 34 21.68 -9.36 -9.11
CA ASP A 34 22.09 -8.07 -8.62
C ASP A 34 22.11 -8.16 -7.10
N THR A 35 23.32 -8.21 -6.53
CA THR A 35 23.51 -8.15 -5.09
C THR A 35 22.73 -6.95 -4.56
N GLY A 36 22.22 -7.01 -3.32
CA GLY A 36 21.36 -5.94 -2.77
C GLY A 36 21.92 -4.52 -2.89
N SER A 37 23.24 -4.35 -3.05
CA SER A 37 23.89 -3.07 -3.33
C SER A 37 23.62 -2.54 -4.75
N GLY A 38 23.62 -3.39 -5.77
CA GLY A 38 23.32 -3.01 -7.17
C GLY A 38 21.87 -2.59 -7.33
N LEU A 39 20.96 -3.37 -6.74
CA LEU A 39 19.53 -3.04 -6.70
C LEU A 39 19.28 -1.71 -5.96
N ASN A 40 19.92 -1.49 -4.81
CA ASN A 40 19.76 -0.24 -4.06
C ASN A 40 20.27 0.98 -4.84
N ALA A 41 21.40 0.87 -5.55
CA ALA A 41 21.90 1.95 -6.41
C ALA A 41 20.94 2.27 -7.56
N ALA A 42 20.41 1.24 -8.24
CA ALA A 42 19.44 1.40 -9.32
C ALA A 42 18.12 2.03 -8.81
N LEU A 43 17.60 1.55 -7.68
CA LEU A 43 16.40 2.11 -7.06
C LEU A 43 16.63 3.55 -6.60
N LYS A 44 17.80 3.89 -6.04
CA LYS A 44 18.14 5.28 -5.68
C LYS A 44 18.25 6.20 -6.88
N ALA A 45 18.78 5.71 -8.00
CA ALA A 45 18.84 6.48 -9.23
C ALA A 45 17.43 6.75 -9.81
N GLN A 46 16.52 5.78 -9.68
CA GLN A 46 15.16 5.89 -10.20
C GLN A 46 14.24 6.71 -9.29
N PHE A 47 14.31 6.51 -7.97
CA PHE A 47 13.36 7.06 -6.98
C PHE A 47 13.97 8.13 -6.08
N GLY A 48 15.27 8.45 -6.22
CA GLY A 48 15.99 9.35 -5.32
C GLY A 48 16.47 8.66 -4.02
N PRO A 49 16.96 9.42 -3.02
CA PRO A 49 17.41 8.85 -1.75
C PRO A 49 16.32 8.02 -1.07
N LEU A 50 16.54 6.70 -0.96
CA LEU A 50 15.65 5.76 -0.26
C LEU A 50 15.86 5.85 1.26
N GLU A 51 15.61 7.01 1.83
CA GLU A 51 15.62 7.20 3.28
C GLU A 51 14.24 6.92 3.85
N TRP A 52 14.14 5.97 4.78
CA TRP A 52 12.96 5.81 5.61
C TRP A 52 12.86 7.00 6.54
N ARG A 53 12.07 7.99 6.16
CA ARG A 53 11.75 9.11 7.04
C ARG A 53 10.51 8.77 7.84
N ASP A 54 10.59 8.97 9.15
CA ASP A 54 9.47 8.80 10.08
C ASP A 54 8.26 9.70 9.73
N GLU A 55 8.43 10.65 8.81
CA GLU A 55 7.36 11.49 8.23
C GLU A 55 6.33 10.72 7.39
N HIS A 56 6.59 9.44 7.06
CA HIS A 56 5.59 8.54 6.43
C HIS A 56 4.64 7.87 7.43
N ARG A 57 4.68 8.27 8.70
CA ARG A 57 3.77 7.78 9.71
C ARG A 57 2.43 8.51 9.56
N PHE A 58 1.54 7.87 8.78
CA PHE A 58 0.11 8.17 8.58
C PHE A 58 -0.52 9.08 9.63
N PRO A 59 -1.35 10.10 9.27
CA PRO A 59 -1.91 10.41 7.99
C PRO A 59 -0.91 11.13 7.11
N THR A 60 -1.08 10.80 5.85
CA THR A 60 -0.31 11.33 4.76
C THR A 60 -1.10 12.44 4.11
N GLN A 61 -0.39 13.31 3.42
CA GLN A 61 -1.01 14.13 2.39
C GLN A 61 -1.53 13.19 1.28
N CYS A 62 -2.64 13.56 0.66
CA CYS A 62 -3.21 12.80 -0.43
C CYS A 62 -2.33 12.90 -1.68
N ASP A 63 -2.04 11.76 -2.29
CA ASP A 63 -1.50 11.73 -3.64
C ASP A 63 -2.57 12.21 -4.65
N PRO A 64 -2.15 12.78 -5.80
CA PRO A 64 -3.05 13.04 -6.91
C PRO A 64 -3.74 11.75 -7.37
N LEU A 65 -5.06 11.79 -7.60
CA LEU A 65 -5.78 10.63 -8.11
C LEU A 65 -5.33 10.30 -9.54
N PRO A 66 -5.15 9.01 -9.88
CA PRO A 66 -4.87 8.61 -11.26
C PRO A 66 -5.99 9.02 -12.21
N ALA A 67 -5.64 9.42 -13.44
CA ALA A 67 -6.61 9.93 -14.42
C ALA A 67 -7.73 8.94 -14.82
N HIS A 68 -7.54 7.64 -14.57
CA HIS A 68 -8.53 6.59 -14.86
C HIS A 68 -9.52 6.34 -13.72
N GLN A 69 -9.28 6.91 -12.53
CA GLN A 69 -10.21 6.77 -11.42
C GLN A 69 -11.33 7.80 -11.51
N PRO A 70 -12.55 7.47 -11.05
CA PRO A 70 -13.61 8.45 -10.92
C PRO A 70 -13.17 9.63 -10.04
N ALA A 71 -13.63 10.82 -10.39
CA ALA A 71 -13.46 11.99 -9.54
C ALA A 71 -14.08 11.73 -8.15
N PRO A 72 -13.48 12.26 -7.07
CA PRO A 72 -14.01 12.12 -5.73
C PRO A 72 -15.36 12.84 -5.64
N LEU A 73 -16.29 12.23 -4.90
CA LEU A 73 -17.57 12.84 -4.56
C LEU A 73 -17.31 13.92 -3.50
N ASP A 74 -18.01 15.04 -3.59
CA ASP A 74 -17.97 16.02 -2.51
C ASP A 74 -18.90 15.56 -1.38
N ALA A 75 -18.43 15.60 -0.13
CA ALA A 75 -19.19 15.15 1.04
C ALA A 75 -20.59 15.78 1.11
N ALA A 76 -20.71 17.07 0.80
CA ALA A 76 -21.98 17.79 0.86
C ALA A 76 -23.02 17.28 -0.17
N LYS A 77 -22.59 16.56 -1.22
CA LYS A 77 -23.50 15.95 -2.19
C LYS A 77 -24.10 14.63 -1.70
N LEU A 78 -23.56 14.07 -0.62
CA LEU A 78 -24.04 12.83 -0.01
C LEU A 78 -25.05 13.08 1.11
N ASP A 79 -25.19 14.32 1.56
CA ASP A 79 -26.07 14.70 2.66
C ASP A 79 -27.54 14.36 2.34
N GLY A 80 -28.20 13.70 3.30
CA GLY A 80 -29.59 13.27 3.16
C GLY A 80 -29.80 12.07 2.22
N LEU A 81 -28.76 11.53 1.59
CA LEU A 81 -28.90 10.31 0.80
C LEU A 81 -29.08 9.10 1.72
N THR A 82 -30.17 8.37 1.48
CA THR A 82 -30.49 7.14 2.21
C THR A 82 -30.53 5.91 1.31
N SER A 83 -30.20 6.04 0.02
CA SER A 83 -30.13 4.94 -0.96
C SER A 83 -29.37 5.37 -2.23
N GLY A 84 -29.07 4.42 -3.11
CA GLY A 84 -28.51 4.72 -4.44
C GLY A 84 -27.02 5.10 -4.46
N VAL A 85 -26.31 4.89 -3.34
CA VAL A 85 -24.86 5.12 -3.23
C VAL A 85 -24.12 3.89 -3.73
N ALA A 86 -23.02 4.09 -4.46
CA ALA A 86 -22.16 3.00 -4.89
C ALA A 86 -21.51 2.31 -3.68
N ALA A 87 -21.26 1.00 -3.78
CA ALA A 87 -20.73 0.23 -2.66
C ALA A 87 -19.36 0.70 -2.19
N PHE A 88 -18.51 1.19 -3.10
CA PHE A 88 -17.18 1.73 -2.79
C PHE A 88 -17.03 3.10 -3.42
N ILE A 89 -16.71 4.10 -2.61
CA ILE A 89 -16.65 5.50 -3.03
C ILE A 89 -15.38 6.17 -2.51
N THR A 90 -14.96 7.21 -3.22
CA THR A 90 -13.96 8.17 -2.77
C THR A 90 -14.68 9.49 -2.54
N VAL A 91 -14.54 10.06 -1.35
CA VAL A 91 -15.21 11.28 -0.91
C VAL A 91 -14.17 12.30 -0.49
N GLU A 92 -14.34 13.55 -0.86
CA GLU A 92 -13.59 14.68 -0.33
C GLU A 92 -14.52 15.64 0.40
N GLY A 93 -14.06 16.19 1.51
CA GLY A 93 -14.85 17.14 2.28
C GLY A 93 -14.06 17.80 3.39
N THR A 94 -14.62 18.88 3.94
CA THR A 94 -14.05 19.57 5.09
C THR A 94 -14.61 18.95 6.37
N VAL A 95 -13.74 18.60 7.32
CA VAL A 95 -14.18 18.08 8.62
C VAL A 95 -14.88 19.18 9.39
N ALA A 96 -16.18 19.01 9.65
CA ALA A 96 -16.99 19.95 10.43
C ALA A 96 -16.83 19.72 11.94
N GLY A 97 -16.68 18.45 12.36
CA GLY A 97 -16.51 18.12 13.77
C GLY A 97 -16.12 16.67 13.97
N ILE A 98 -15.62 16.36 15.17
CA ILE A 98 -15.29 15.00 15.57
C ILE A 98 -15.99 14.70 16.89
N PHE A 99 -16.76 13.62 16.92
CA PHE A 99 -17.35 13.10 18.14
C PHE A 99 -16.57 11.90 18.65
N GLU A 100 -15.99 12.05 19.84
CA GLU A 100 -15.22 11.01 20.50
C GLU A 100 -16.08 10.18 21.46
N GLY A 101 -16.60 9.05 20.97
CA GLY A 101 -17.15 8.02 21.84
C GLY A 101 -16.07 7.17 22.51
N GLN A 102 -16.48 6.33 23.47
CA GLN A 102 -15.56 5.40 24.15
C GLN A 102 -14.92 4.39 23.20
N ARG A 103 -15.72 3.82 22.28
CA ARG A 103 -15.31 2.73 21.37
C ARG A 103 -15.33 3.10 19.90
N ARG A 104 -15.83 4.28 19.57
CA ARG A 104 -16.03 4.73 18.20
C ARG A 104 -15.84 6.25 18.14
N TRP A 105 -15.13 6.70 17.12
CA TRP A 105 -15.09 8.10 16.72
C TRP A 105 -15.96 8.29 15.48
N PHE A 106 -16.59 9.47 15.38
CA PHE A 106 -17.30 9.92 14.19
C PHE A 106 -16.69 11.22 13.72
N ILE A 107 -16.36 11.30 12.44
CA ILE A 107 -15.84 12.48 11.75
C ILE A 107 -17.00 12.96 10.87
N ASN A 108 -17.55 14.10 11.23
CA ASN A 108 -18.72 14.68 10.58
C ASN A 108 -18.27 15.73 9.55
N PHE A 109 -18.97 15.77 8.41
CA PHE A 109 -18.68 16.72 7.33
C PHE A 109 -19.73 17.83 7.17
N GLY A 110 -20.83 17.72 7.92
CA GLY A 110 -21.86 18.75 8.04
C GLY A 110 -22.34 18.90 9.49
N ASP A 111 -23.30 19.81 9.69
CA ASP A 111 -23.81 20.16 11.02
C ASP A 111 -24.85 19.14 11.53
N ASP A 112 -25.57 18.45 10.63
CA ASP A 112 -26.55 17.43 11.00
C ASP A 112 -25.95 16.02 10.88
N TYR A 113 -25.33 15.58 11.97
CA TYR A 113 -24.74 14.24 12.09
C TYR A 113 -25.72 13.08 11.80
N ARG A 114 -27.03 13.33 11.72
CA ARG A 114 -28.00 12.28 11.40
C ARG A 114 -28.03 12.00 9.90
N SER A 115 -28.07 13.03 9.07
CA SER A 115 -28.26 12.91 7.63
C SER A 115 -26.99 13.07 6.82
N ASP A 116 -26.02 13.79 7.37
CA ASP A 116 -24.86 14.24 6.63
C ASP A 116 -23.82 13.13 6.52
N PHE A 117 -22.99 13.22 5.49
CA PHE A 117 -21.92 12.26 5.29
C PHE A 117 -21.02 12.18 6.53
N THR A 118 -20.77 10.95 6.97
CA THR A 118 -19.98 10.69 8.18
C THR A 118 -18.96 9.60 7.92
N VAL A 119 -17.80 9.72 8.56
CA VAL A 119 -16.79 8.66 8.61
C VAL A 119 -16.68 8.17 10.04
N SER A 120 -16.75 6.85 10.25
CA SER A 120 -16.61 6.27 11.59
C SER A 120 -15.38 5.40 11.71
N LEU A 121 -14.83 5.37 12.92
CA LEU A 121 -13.61 4.64 13.25
C LEU A 121 -13.80 3.90 14.56
N GLN A 122 -13.53 2.59 14.59
CA GLN A 122 -13.72 1.78 15.80
C GLN A 122 -12.61 0.75 16.06
N ASP A 123 -12.70 0.09 17.21
CA ASP A 123 -11.89 -1.07 17.63
C ASP A 123 -10.38 -0.93 17.35
N GLN A 124 -9.80 -1.77 16.49
CA GLN A 124 -8.35 -1.80 16.24
C GLN A 124 -7.87 -0.56 15.48
N ALA A 125 -8.65 -0.11 14.51
CA ALA A 125 -8.35 1.10 13.74
C ALA A 125 -8.34 2.32 14.67
N LEU A 126 -9.32 2.44 15.56
CA LEU A 126 -9.37 3.50 16.57
C LEU A 126 -8.15 3.48 17.49
N ARG A 127 -7.74 2.31 17.99
CA ARG A 127 -6.54 2.20 18.85
C ARG A 127 -5.27 2.64 18.13
N MET A 128 -5.15 2.31 16.85
CA MET A 128 -4.00 2.68 16.03
C MET A 128 -3.97 4.18 15.77
N VAL A 129 -5.11 4.76 15.35
CA VAL A 129 -5.24 6.20 15.13
C VAL A 129 -4.98 6.97 16.42
N LYS A 130 -5.57 6.60 17.56
CA LYS A 130 -5.29 7.29 18.84
C LYS A 130 -3.81 7.26 19.25
N ARG A 131 -3.08 6.20 18.90
CA ARG A 131 -1.64 6.07 19.19
C ARG A 131 -0.80 6.99 18.30
N LEU A 132 -1.18 7.13 17.04
CA LEU A 132 -0.43 7.89 16.03
C LEU A 132 -0.85 9.37 16.02
N TRP A 133 -2.15 9.63 16.19
CA TRP A 133 -2.84 10.92 16.21
C TRP A 133 -3.70 11.07 17.47
N PRO A 134 -3.11 11.50 18.59
CA PRO A 134 -3.84 11.66 19.83
C PRO A 134 -4.73 12.91 19.89
N ILE A 135 -4.61 13.85 18.93
CA ILE A 135 -5.31 15.15 18.96
C ILE A 135 -6.17 15.30 17.68
N PRO A 136 -7.36 14.68 17.64
CA PRO A 136 -8.24 14.73 16.46
C PRO A 136 -8.81 16.13 16.20
N ASP A 137 -8.98 16.97 17.23
CA ASP A 137 -9.51 18.33 17.10
C ASP A 137 -8.74 19.20 16.08
N ASN A 138 -7.47 18.89 15.82
CA ASN A 138 -6.67 19.58 14.81
C ASN A 138 -7.13 19.32 13.36
N TRP A 139 -8.03 18.36 13.15
CA TRP A 139 -8.56 18.02 11.84
C TRP A 139 -9.77 18.87 11.47
N VAL A 140 -10.44 19.47 12.45
CA VAL A 140 -11.60 20.32 12.20
C VAL A 140 -11.19 21.50 11.32
N GLY A 141 -11.96 21.73 10.26
CA GLY A 141 -11.70 22.73 9.24
C GLY A 141 -10.70 22.30 8.15
N GLN A 142 -10.10 21.12 8.25
CA GLN A 142 -9.20 20.60 7.22
C GLN A 142 -9.97 19.85 6.13
N ARG A 143 -9.52 19.93 4.88
CA ARG A 143 -10.08 19.14 3.79
C ARG A 143 -9.37 17.80 3.70
N VAL A 144 -10.14 16.73 3.73
CA VAL A 144 -9.64 15.36 3.68
C VAL A 144 -10.27 14.60 2.52
N ARG A 145 -9.57 13.57 2.05
CA ARG A 145 -10.12 12.54 1.17
C ARG A 145 -10.27 11.26 1.97
N VAL A 146 -11.42 10.62 1.83
CA VAL A 146 -11.72 9.33 2.42
C VAL A 146 -12.16 8.35 1.33
N GLN A 147 -11.66 7.13 1.38
CA GLN A 147 -12.03 6.06 0.48
C GLN A 147 -12.46 4.82 1.26
N GLY A 148 -13.58 4.22 0.87
CA GLY A 148 -14.03 3.00 1.53
C GLY A 148 -15.37 2.51 1.03
N PHE A 149 -15.83 1.45 1.68
CA PHE A 149 -17.16 0.94 1.45
C PHE A 149 -18.19 1.86 2.09
N ALA A 150 -19.17 2.29 1.29
CA ALA A 150 -20.29 3.08 1.77
C ALA A 150 -21.33 2.16 2.40
N ASP A 151 -21.79 2.55 3.58
CA ASP A 151 -22.94 1.98 4.26
C ASP A 151 -24.00 3.07 4.50
N LEU A 152 -25.20 2.67 4.86
CA LEU A 152 -26.33 3.56 5.11
C LEU A 152 -26.77 3.43 6.57
N TRP A 153 -26.27 4.34 7.41
CA TRP A 153 -26.64 4.40 8.83
C TRP A 153 -27.05 5.81 9.22
N ASN A 154 -28.36 6.09 9.14
CA ASN A 154 -28.99 7.42 9.22
C ASN A 154 -28.60 8.40 8.10
N GLY A 155 -27.46 8.18 7.44
CA GLY A 155 -27.00 8.83 6.22
C GLY A 155 -25.90 7.99 5.57
N VAL A 156 -25.17 8.55 4.62
CA VAL A 156 -24.03 7.86 4.01
C VAL A 156 -22.87 7.81 4.99
N LEU A 157 -22.39 6.60 5.26
CA LEU A 157 -21.30 6.33 6.19
C LEU A 157 -20.16 5.62 5.47
N ILE A 158 -18.91 5.97 5.77
CA ILE A 158 -17.78 5.09 5.50
C ILE A 158 -17.19 4.63 6.83
N GLU A 159 -17.06 3.31 7.01
CA GLU A 159 -16.25 2.76 8.10
C GLU A 159 -14.76 2.82 7.70
N TRP A 160 -13.97 3.46 8.56
CA TRP A 160 -12.55 3.65 8.40
C TRP A 160 -11.80 2.56 9.17
N ASP A 161 -11.40 1.51 8.45
CA ASP A 161 -10.76 0.32 9.02
C ASP A 161 -9.22 0.37 8.92
N PHE A 162 -8.69 1.08 7.93
CA PHE A 162 -7.26 1.14 7.63
C PHE A 162 -6.79 2.58 7.48
N PRO A 163 -5.62 2.95 8.04
CA PRO A 163 -5.14 4.33 8.01
C PRO A 163 -5.22 4.94 6.63
N ALA A 164 -4.64 4.29 5.61
CA ALA A 164 -4.56 4.76 4.22
C ALA A 164 -5.90 5.18 3.56
N GLN A 165 -7.04 4.82 4.13
CA GLN A 165 -8.34 5.26 3.65
C GLN A 165 -8.59 6.75 3.82
N LEU A 166 -7.91 7.44 4.76
CA LEU A 166 -8.08 8.87 4.99
C LEU A 166 -6.75 9.61 4.78
N CYS A 167 -6.75 10.67 3.99
CA CYS A 167 -5.58 11.54 3.81
C CYS A 167 -5.99 13.01 3.78
N PHE A 168 -5.03 13.91 4.04
CA PHE A 168 -5.27 15.35 4.01
C PHE A 168 -4.98 15.91 2.62
N ILE A 169 -5.86 16.76 2.10
CA ILE A 169 -5.65 17.42 0.80
C ILE A 169 -4.57 18.49 0.93
N GLU A 170 -4.71 19.32 1.96
CA GLU A 170 -3.68 20.28 2.36
C GLU A 170 -2.53 19.59 3.13
N PRO A 171 -1.40 20.28 3.37
CA PRO A 171 -0.36 19.77 4.25
C PRO A 171 -0.93 19.32 5.60
N VAL A 172 -0.54 18.13 6.03
CA VAL A 172 -1.06 17.49 7.24
C VAL A 172 -0.90 18.45 8.43
N PRO A 173 -1.96 18.65 9.25
CA PRO A 173 -1.94 19.56 10.38
C PRO A 173 -1.17 18.97 11.56
N TYR A 174 0.15 18.84 11.43
CA TYR A 174 1.02 18.48 12.54
C TYR A 174 1.05 19.65 13.54
N LYS A 175 0.27 19.58 14.62
CA LYS A 175 0.55 20.40 15.79
C LYS A 175 1.40 19.58 16.74
N LEU A 176 2.64 20.04 16.92
CA LEU A 176 3.58 19.60 17.95
C LEU A 176 3.02 19.90 19.35
#